data_AF-A0A0Q3SNN9-F1
#
_entry.id   AF-A0A0Q3SNN9-F1
#
_cell.length_a   1.000
_cell.length_b   1.000
_cell.length_c   1.000
_cell.angle_alpha   90.00
_cell.angle_beta   90.00
_cell.angle_gamma   90.00
#
_symmetry.space_group_name_H-M   'P 1'
#
loop_
_entity.id
_entity.type
_entity.pdbx_description
1 polymer ?
#
loop_
_entity_poly.entity_id
_entity_poly.type
_entity_poly.pdbx_seq_one_letter_code
_entity_poly.pdbx_strand_id
1 'polypeptide(L)'
;MRNLLFTACTFFLLFSCDKGKTVAKTDSDKTDSLTNEEWKPVDSATATKAWIEYATPGEMHKMLAKSDGNWSGENTMWMENGGKPMISQSEVTNKMVFDGRYQVSNHKGNFMGMPFEGMSILAYDNSKKKFVSTWIDNMGTGIMNMEGDWNPSTKSIEFKGKMTDPSRPGKDCDVREVFTFVDDNTQKMEMYGPDSKTGKEFKTMEIIFKR
;
A
#
# COMPACT_ATOMS: atom_id res chain seq x y z
N MET A 1 -27.40 7.48 62.96
CA MET A 1 -27.91 8.43 61.96
C MET A 1 -26.95 9.60 61.85
N ARG A 2 -26.59 9.95 60.62
CA ARG A 2 -26.00 11.21 60.13
C ARG A 2 -24.48 11.42 60.22
N ASN A 3 -23.89 11.32 59.02
CA ASN A 3 -22.59 11.74 58.50
C ASN A 3 -22.12 13.13 58.96
N LEU A 4 -20.80 13.36 58.95
CA LEU A 4 -20.11 14.22 57.97
C LEU A 4 -18.59 14.21 58.19
N LEU A 5 -17.83 14.01 57.11
CA LEU A 5 -16.36 14.07 57.04
C LEU A 5 -16.00 15.01 55.90
N PHE A 6 -15.25 16.07 56.19
CA PHE A 6 -14.50 16.89 55.23
C PHE A 6 -13.37 17.59 55.99
N THR A 7 -12.12 17.22 55.71
CA THR A 7 -10.99 18.13 55.92
C THR A 7 -9.91 17.85 54.89
N ALA A 8 -9.62 18.86 54.08
CA ALA A 8 -8.47 18.96 53.20
C ALA A 8 -7.22 19.33 54.01
N CYS A 9 -6.05 18.82 53.62
CA CYS A 9 -4.76 19.36 54.05
C CYS A 9 -3.77 19.36 52.89
N THR A 10 -3.45 20.58 52.45
CA THR A 10 -2.30 20.94 51.62
C THR A 10 -1.02 20.83 52.46
N PHE A 11 0.08 20.32 51.91
CA PHE A 11 1.42 20.60 52.47
C PHE A 11 2.46 20.86 51.37
N PHE A 12 3.20 21.94 51.61
CA PHE A 12 4.27 22.51 50.80
C PHE A 12 5.62 21.80 51.05
N LEU A 13 6.37 21.65 49.95
CA LEU A 13 7.84 21.63 49.72
C LEU A 13 8.83 21.45 50.88
N LEU A 14 9.84 20.59 50.67
CA LEU A 14 11.25 20.89 51.01
C LEU A 14 12.23 20.24 50.00
N PHE A 15 13.16 21.06 49.50
CA PHE A 15 14.35 20.68 48.72
C PHE A 15 15.46 20.12 49.62
N SER A 16 16.27 19.18 49.11
CA SER A 16 17.70 19.14 49.43
C SER A 16 18.50 18.46 48.31
N CYS A 17 19.62 19.08 47.95
CA CYS A 17 20.53 18.70 46.87
C CYS A 17 21.78 18.04 47.48
N ASP A 18 22.22 16.88 47.00
CA ASP A 18 23.65 16.53 47.04
C ASP A 18 24.08 15.69 45.83
N LYS A 19 25.34 15.86 45.47
CA LYS A 19 26.00 15.53 44.20
C LYS A 19 26.43 14.06 44.13
N GLY A 20 26.15 13.42 43.00
CA GLY A 20 26.82 12.20 42.56
C GLY A 20 26.87 12.13 41.03
N LYS A 21 28.05 12.36 40.44
CA LYS A 21 28.27 12.23 38.99
C LYS A 21 28.21 10.76 38.57
N THR A 22 27.48 10.46 37.50
CA THR A 22 27.97 9.56 36.43
C THR A 22 27.27 9.91 35.13
N VAL A 23 28.09 10.06 34.09
CA VAL A 23 27.75 10.51 32.75
C VAL A 23 27.21 9.32 31.96
N ALA A 24 26.04 9.49 31.34
CA ALA A 24 25.65 8.69 30.18
C ALA A 24 25.11 9.65 29.12
N LYS A 25 26.00 10.07 28.21
CA LYS A 25 25.61 10.65 26.93
C LYS A 25 24.81 9.59 26.17
N THR A 26 23.58 9.92 25.80
CA THR A 26 22.91 9.27 24.67
C THR A 26 22.56 10.38 23.68
N ASP A 27 23.54 10.71 22.83
CA ASP A 27 23.26 11.35 21.55
C ASP A 27 22.83 10.23 20.59
N SER A 28 21.57 10.24 20.19
CA SER A 28 21.23 10.03 18.79
C SER A 28 19.84 10.61 18.54
N ASP A 29 19.88 11.91 18.26
CA ASP A 29 18.91 12.62 17.46
C ASP A 29 18.59 11.83 16.19
N LYS A 30 17.34 11.40 16.08
CA LYS A 30 16.57 11.42 14.84
C LYS A 30 15.12 11.61 15.26
N THR A 31 14.79 12.87 15.53
CA THR A 31 13.43 13.36 15.59
C THR A 31 12.77 13.06 14.25
N ASP A 32 11.91 12.05 14.19
CA ASP A 32 10.84 12.04 13.20
C ASP A 32 9.99 13.26 13.54
N SER A 33 10.24 14.37 12.86
CA SER A 33 9.38 15.54 12.88
C SER A 33 8.11 15.19 12.11
N LEU A 34 7.25 14.39 12.73
CA LEU A 34 5.83 14.45 12.47
C LEU A 34 5.42 15.88 12.83
N THR A 35 5.24 16.71 11.81
CA THR A 35 4.51 17.96 11.97
C THR A 35 3.17 17.58 12.57
N ASN A 36 2.99 17.82 13.87
CA ASN A 36 1.70 17.74 14.54
C ASN A 36 0.83 18.85 13.93
N GLU A 37 0.26 18.58 12.76
CA GLU A 37 -0.87 19.37 12.27
C GLU A 37 -1.97 19.20 13.31
N GLU A 38 -2.20 20.28 14.06
CA GLU A 38 -3.24 20.32 15.08
C GLU A 38 -4.58 19.97 14.41
N TRP A 39 -5.28 18.98 14.95
CA TRP A 39 -6.57 18.55 14.45
C TRP A 39 -7.56 19.71 14.54
N LYS A 40 -8.01 20.21 13.38
CA LYS A 40 -8.96 21.33 13.31
C LYS A 40 -10.38 20.78 13.20
N PRO A 41 -11.27 21.08 14.14
CA PRO A 41 -12.67 20.71 14.00
C PRO A 41 -13.27 21.43 12.79
N VAL A 42 -14.08 20.70 12.02
CA VAL A 42 -14.92 21.24 10.95
C VAL A 42 -16.37 21.21 11.38
N ASP A 43 -17.19 22.13 10.88
CA ASP A 43 -18.63 22.10 11.16
C ASP A 43 -19.28 20.85 10.53
N SER A 44 -20.43 20.45 11.07
CA SER A 44 -21.10 19.20 10.66
C SER A 44 -21.50 19.20 9.19
N ALA A 45 -21.91 20.33 8.62
CA ALA A 45 -22.31 20.40 7.21
C ALA A 45 -21.09 20.20 6.29
N THR A 46 -19.97 20.84 6.61
CA THR A 46 -18.70 20.63 5.90
C THR A 46 -18.23 19.18 6.01
N ALA A 47 -18.27 18.59 7.21
CA ALA A 47 -17.89 17.20 7.42
C ALA A 47 -18.77 16.22 6.62
N THR A 48 -20.10 16.41 6.64
CA THR A 48 -21.03 15.57 5.88
C THR A 48 -20.80 15.70 4.38
N LYS A 49 -20.61 16.91 3.86
CA LYS A 49 -20.31 17.12 2.44
C LYS A 49 -19.02 16.41 2.01
N ALA A 50 -17.95 16.57 2.79
CA ALA A 50 -16.66 15.92 2.52
C ALA A 50 -16.79 14.38 2.53
N TRP A 51 -17.56 13.82 3.46
CA TRP A 51 -17.82 12.38 3.50
C TRP A 51 -18.60 11.87 2.30
N ILE A 52 -19.62 12.61 1.84
CA ILE A 52 -20.40 12.26 0.65
C ILE A 52 -19.48 12.27 -0.59
N GLU A 53 -18.68 13.32 -0.77
CA GLU A 53 -17.74 13.43 -1.90
C GLU A 53 -16.67 12.33 -1.88
N TYR A 54 -16.11 12.03 -0.70
CA TYR A 54 -15.15 10.93 -0.53
C TYR A 54 -15.75 9.57 -0.91
N ALA A 55 -16.97 9.29 -0.46
CA ALA A 55 -17.60 7.96 -0.61
C ALA A 55 -18.30 7.73 -1.97
N THR A 56 -18.41 8.75 -2.83
CA THR A 56 -19.13 8.66 -4.11
C THR A 56 -18.20 8.20 -5.25
N PRO A 57 -18.44 7.05 -5.90
CA PRO A 57 -17.65 6.62 -7.05
C PRO A 57 -17.65 7.66 -8.18
N GLY A 58 -16.46 7.98 -8.69
CA GLY A 58 -16.23 8.94 -9.77
C GLY A 58 -15.68 8.30 -11.06
N GLU A 59 -15.08 9.12 -11.94
CA GLU A 59 -14.58 8.65 -13.25
C GLU A 59 -13.49 7.57 -13.13
N MET A 60 -12.58 7.66 -12.16
CA MET A 60 -11.56 6.62 -11.95
C MET A 60 -12.20 5.28 -11.53
N HIS A 61 -13.28 5.31 -10.76
CA HIS A 61 -13.99 4.10 -10.37
C HIS A 61 -14.73 3.48 -11.56
N LYS A 62 -15.34 4.31 -12.43
CA LYS A 62 -15.92 3.84 -13.69
C LYS A 62 -14.88 3.24 -14.63
N MET A 63 -13.67 3.81 -14.66
CA MET A 63 -12.54 3.26 -15.42
C MET A 63 -12.17 1.87 -14.91
N LEU A 64 -12.02 1.68 -13.59
CA LEU A 64 -11.75 0.36 -13.01
C LEU A 64 -12.86 -0.65 -13.34
N ALA A 65 -14.13 -0.22 -13.24
CA ALA A 65 -15.28 -1.08 -13.51
C ALA A 65 -15.33 -1.64 -14.95
N LYS A 66 -14.71 -0.98 -15.93
CA LYS A 66 -14.61 -1.51 -17.30
C LYS A 66 -13.77 -2.79 -17.38
N SER A 67 -12.87 -2.98 -16.42
CA SER A 67 -12.01 -4.15 -16.33
C SER A 67 -12.68 -5.37 -15.68
N ASP A 68 -13.93 -5.24 -15.20
CA ASP A 68 -14.64 -6.37 -14.60
C ASP A 68 -14.84 -7.51 -15.61
N GLY A 69 -14.63 -8.73 -15.14
CA GLY A 69 -14.71 -9.95 -15.93
C GLY A 69 -13.49 -10.86 -15.76
N ASN A 70 -13.38 -11.83 -16.67
CA ASN A 70 -12.30 -12.81 -16.68
C ASN A 70 -11.25 -12.42 -17.72
N TRP A 71 -10.00 -12.64 -17.37
CA TRP A 71 -8.82 -12.33 -18.17
C TRP A 71 -7.84 -13.50 -18.11
N SER A 72 -7.06 -13.67 -19.16
CA SER A 72 -5.85 -14.50 -19.19
C SER A 72 -4.62 -13.60 -19.09
N GLY A 73 -3.63 -13.97 -18.28
CA GLY A 73 -2.35 -13.28 -18.17
C GLY A 73 -1.20 -14.12 -18.74
N GLU A 74 -0.46 -13.56 -19.69
CA GLU A 74 0.84 -14.08 -20.10
C GLU A 74 1.93 -13.42 -19.23
N ASN A 75 2.52 -14.20 -18.32
CA ASN A 75 3.44 -13.72 -17.30
C ASN A 75 4.87 -13.98 -17.75
N THR A 76 5.71 -12.96 -17.70
CA THR A 76 7.16 -13.05 -17.92
C THR A 76 7.88 -12.54 -16.68
N MET A 77 8.77 -13.35 -16.12
CA MET A 77 9.45 -13.05 -14.85
C MET A 77 10.95 -13.19 -14.97
N TRP A 78 11.69 -12.26 -14.37
CA TRP A 78 13.15 -12.23 -14.34
C TRP A 78 13.64 -12.29 -12.90
N MET A 79 14.44 -13.32 -12.58
CA MET A 79 15.03 -13.48 -11.23
C MET A 79 16.29 -12.63 -11.04
N GLU A 80 16.95 -12.26 -12.13
CA GLU A 80 18.19 -11.48 -12.15
C GLU A 80 18.19 -10.55 -13.36
N ASN A 81 18.82 -9.38 -13.23
CA ASN A 81 18.89 -8.42 -14.32
C ASN A 81 19.65 -9.00 -15.53
N GLY A 82 19.01 -9.01 -16.71
CA GLY A 82 19.54 -9.61 -17.93
C GLY A 82 19.52 -11.13 -17.98
N GLY A 83 18.94 -11.80 -16.97
CA GLY A 83 18.74 -13.25 -16.97
C GLY A 83 17.71 -13.72 -18.00
N LYS A 84 17.67 -15.04 -18.25
CA LYS A 84 16.60 -15.63 -19.08
C LYS A 84 15.26 -15.55 -18.34
N PRO A 85 14.18 -15.10 -19.00
CA PRO A 85 12.88 -15.04 -18.35
C PRO A 85 12.26 -16.42 -18.15
N MET A 86 11.43 -16.52 -17.13
CA MET A 86 10.46 -17.60 -16.97
C MET A 86 9.11 -17.13 -17.48
N ILE A 87 8.41 -17.99 -18.21
CA ILE A 87 7.09 -17.70 -18.77
C ILE A 87 6.05 -18.62 -18.13
N SER A 88 4.91 -18.07 -17.74
CA SER A 88 3.76 -18.84 -17.27
C SER A 88 2.45 -18.17 -17.67
N GLN A 89 1.35 -18.90 -17.54
CA GLN A 89 -0.01 -18.39 -17.80
C GLN A 89 -0.77 -18.27 -16.48
N SER A 90 -1.66 -17.29 -16.41
CA SER A 90 -2.55 -17.07 -15.28
C SER A 90 -3.98 -16.76 -15.73
N GLU A 91 -4.93 -17.07 -14.87
CA GLU A 91 -6.33 -16.67 -14.98
C GLU A 91 -6.59 -15.58 -13.95
N VAL A 92 -7.31 -14.54 -14.34
CA VAL A 92 -7.65 -13.41 -13.47
C VAL A 92 -9.13 -13.11 -13.54
N THR A 93 -9.77 -12.94 -12.39
CA THR A 93 -11.15 -12.45 -12.30
C THR A 93 -11.18 -11.13 -11.54
N ASN A 94 -11.62 -10.08 -12.23
CA ASN A 94 -11.80 -8.74 -11.69
C ASN A 94 -13.26 -8.49 -11.37
N LYS A 95 -13.51 -7.88 -10.20
CA LYS A 95 -14.86 -7.51 -9.78
C LYS A 95 -14.87 -6.26 -8.92
N MET A 96 -15.71 -5.30 -9.26
CA MET A 96 -16.05 -4.21 -8.37
C MET A 96 -16.87 -4.69 -7.16
N VAL A 97 -16.50 -4.23 -5.98
CA VAL A 97 -17.13 -4.56 -4.69
C VAL A 97 -17.47 -3.29 -3.91
N PHE A 98 -18.27 -3.42 -2.85
CA PHE A 98 -18.73 -2.31 -1.99
C PHE A 98 -19.33 -1.15 -2.81
N ASP A 99 -20.32 -1.47 -3.63
CA ASP A 99 -21.02 -0.57 -4.57
C ASP A 99 -20.09 0.22 -5.52
N GLY A 100 -19.05 -0.44 -6.03
CA GLY A 100 -18.18 0.18 -7.04
C GLY A 100 -17.05 1.03 -6.48
N ARG A 101 -16.66 0.82 -5.22
CA ARG A 101 -15.58 1.58 -4.57
C ARG A 101 -14.21 0.94 -4.70
N TYR A 102 -14.16 -0.39 -4.73
CA TYR A 102 -12.91 -1.14 -4.82
C TYR A 102 -13.04 -2.22 -5.90
N GLN A 103 -11.96 -2.49 -6.62
CA GLN A 103 -11.84 -3.65 -7.48
C GLN A 103 -11.06 -4.73 -6.76
N VAL A 104 -11.61 -5.94 -6.67
CA VAL A 104 -10.90 -7.13 -6.22
C VAL A 104 -10.51 -7.93 -7.46
N SER A 105 -9.24 -8.30 -7.55
CA SER A 105 -8.72 -9.18 -8.60
C SER A 105 -8.25 -10.48 -7.95
N ASN A 106 -8.73 -11.62 -8.43
CA ASN A 106 -8.25 -12.94 -8.00
C ASN A 106 -7.45 -13.58 -9.12
N HIS A 107 -6.26 -14.07 -8.80
CA HIS A 107 -5.30 -14.64 -9.74
C HIS A 107 -5.08 -16.12 -9.41
N LYS A 108 -5.05 -16.95 -10.45
CA LYS A 108 -4.65 -18.35 -10.38
C LYS A 108 -3.64 -18.64 -11.47
N GLY A 109 -2.65 -19.47 -11.19
CA GLY A 109 -1.67 -19.82 -12.21
C GLY A 109 -0.65 -20.86 -11.76
N ASN A 110 0.48 -20.86 -12.42
CA ASN A 110 1.63 -21.68 -12.06
C ASN A 110 2.86 -20.80 -11.88
N PHE A 111 3.60 -21.04 -10.80
CA PHE A 111 4.88 -20.39 -10.53
C PHE A 111 5.92 -21.47 -10.20
N MET A 112 6.94 -21.59 -11.05
CA MET A 112 8.02 -22.60 -10.92
C MET A 112 7.51 -24.04 -10.71
N GLY A 113 6.43 -24.43 -11.40
CA GLY A 113 5.85 -25.78 -11.29
C GLY A 113 4.86 -25.95 -10.13
N MET A 114 4.68 -24.94 -9.27
CA MET A 114 3.74 -24.98 -8.14
C MET A 114 2.46 -24.20 -8.46
N PRO A 115 1.29 -24.62 -7.94
CA PRO A 115 0.06 -23.83 -8.01
C PRO A 115 0.24 -22.47 -7.34
N PHE A 116 -0.16 -21.42 -8.05
CA PHE A 116 -0.11 -20.04 -7.59
C PHE A 116 -1.52 -19.49 -7.38
N GLU A 117 -1.72 -18.80 -6.26
CA GLU A 117 -2.93 -18.05 -5.94
C GLU A 117 -2.56 -16.68 -5.40
N GLY A 118 -3.21 -15.64 -5.91
CA GLY A 118 -2.99 -14.27 -5.48
C GLY A 118 -4.27 -13.44 -5.53
N MET A 119 -4.29 -12.36 -4.75
CA MET A 119 -5.42 -11.44 -4.72
C MET A 119 -4.93 -10.00 -4.57
N SER A 120 -5.54 -9.10 -5.34
CA SER A 120 -5.37 -7.66 -5.19
C SER A 120 -6.65 -6.97 -4.76
N ILE A 121 -6.49 -5.86 -4.03
CA ILE A 121 -7.53 -4.84 -3.88
C ILE A 121 -6.97 -3.55 -4.46
N LEU A 122 -7.65 -3.02 -5.47
CA LEU A 122 -7.32 -1.74 -6.10
C LEU A 122 -8.44 -0.72 -5.80
N ALA A 123 -8.03 0.45 -5.32
CA ALA A 123 -8.91 1.55 -4.93
C ALA A 123 -8.47 2.86 -5.60
N TYR A 124 -9.40 3.80 -5.75
CA TYR A 124 -9.08 5.21 -5.97
C TYR A 124 -9.62 6.04 -4.80
N ASP A 125 -8.72 6.61 -4.01
CA ASP A 125 -9.07 7.46 -2.88
C ASP A 125 -9.47 8.85 -3.39
N ASN A 126 -10.78 9.16 -3.32
CA ASN A 126 -11.31 10.45 -3.78
C ASN A 126 -10.80 11.66 -2.99
N SER A 127 -10.36 11.47 -1.74
CA SER A 127 -9.82 12.56 -0.91
C SER A 127 -8.36 12.81 -1.25
N LYS A 128 -7.54 11.75 -1.25
CA LYS A 128 -6.11 11.81 -1.59
C LYS A 128 -5.84 12.00 -3.08
N LYS A 129 -6.83 11.72 -3.94
CA LYS A 129 -6.72 11.67 -5.41
C LYS A 129 -5.67 10.67 -5.93
N LYS A 130 -5.48 9.57 -5.21
CA LYS A 130 -4.48 8.54 -5.51
C LYS A 130 -5.11 7.16 -5.68
N PHE A 131 -4.48 6.33 -6.49
CA PHE A 131 -4.73 4.90 -6.45
C PHE A 131 -4.01 4.27 -5.27
N VAL A 132 -4.63 3.27 -4.68
CA VAL A 132 -4.06 2.45 -3.61
C VAL A 132 -4.23 0.99 -4.02
N SER A 133 -3.15 0.22 -3.94
CA SER A 133 -3.13 -1.20 -4.26
C SER A 133 -2.56 -1.99 -3.10
N THR A 134 -3.23 -3.09 -2.75
CA THR A 134 -2.73 -4.08 -1.80
C THR A 134 -2.71 -5.45 -2.48
N TRP A 135 -1.65 -6.21 -2.25
CA TRP A 135 -1.46 -7.54 -2.81
C TRP A 135 -1.09 -8.57 -1.75
N ILE A 136 -1.66 -9.78 -1.87
CA ILE A 136 -1.32 -10.98 -1.10
C ILE A 136 -1.29 -12.20 -2.03
N ASP A 137 -0.48 -13.20 -1.70
CA ASP A 137 -0.39 -14.46 -2.45
C ASP A 137 0.06 -15.64 -1.56
N ASN A 138 0.08 -16.84 -2.14
CA ASN A 138 0.51 -18.07 -1.46
C ASN A 138 2.03 -18.33 -1.53
N MET A 139 2.83 -17.38 -1.99
CA MET A 139 4.29 -17.46 -2.07
C MET A 139 4.99 -16.77 -0.89
N GLY A 140 4.25 -16.04 -0.05
CA GLY A 140 4.76 -15.40 1.15
C GLY A 140 3.66 -15.10 2.18
N THR A 141 4.06 -14.48 3.29
CA THR A 141 3.14 -14.04 4.35
C THR A 141 3.14 -12.52 4.56
N GLY A 142 3.89 -11.80 3.73
CA GLY A 142 3.92 -10.34 3.73
C GLY A 142 2.76 -9.76 2.93
N ILE A 143 2.42 -8.51 3.21
CA ILE A 143 1.44 -7.75 2.44
C ILE A 143 2.19 -6.66 1.69
N MET A 144 2.04 -6.63 0.37
CA MET A 144 2.55 -5.52 -0.43
C MET A 144 1.51 -4.40 -0.47
N ASN A 145 1.96 -3.17 -0.26
CA ASN A 145 1.12 -1.99 -0.33
C ASN A 145 1.78 -0.93 -1.19
N MET A 146 0.99 -0.34 -2.09
CA MET A 146 1.46 0.68 -3.03
C MET A 146 0.44 1.80 -3.19
N GLU A 147 0.93 3.00 -3.47
CA GLU A 147 0.12 4.13 -3.91
C GLU A 147 0.62 4.63 -5.26
N GLY A 148 -0.28 5.14 -6.10
CA GLY A 148 0.10 5.60 -7.44
C GLY A 148 -0.81 6.69 -7.99
N ASP A 149 -0.27 7.41 -8.97
CA ASP A 149 -0.95 8.52 -9.64
C ASP A 149 -1.40 8.11 -11.05
N TRP A 150 -2.54 8.66 -11.50
CA TRP A 150 -3.01 8.49 -12.87
C TRP A 150 -2.16 9.32 -13.83
N ASN A 151 -1.64 8.69 -14.88
CA ASN A 151 -1.05 9.37 -16.02
C ASN A 151 -1.98 9.25 -17.25
N PRO A 152 -2.69 10.33 -17.63
CA PRO A 152 -3.60 10.29 -18.77
C PRO A 152 -2.89 10.16 -20.12
N SER A 153 -1.62 10.60 -20.23
CA SER A 153 -0.87 10.57 -21.49
C SER A 153 -0.48 9.15 -21.92
N THR A 154 -0.17 8.31 -20.94
CA THR A 154 0.19 6.90 -21.13
C THR A 154 -0.95 5.94 -20.79
N LYS A 155 -2.09 6.46 -20.30
CA LYS A 155 -3.20 5.68 -19.75
C LYS A 155 -2.73 4.64 -18.74
N SER A 156 -1.88 5.07 -17.81
CA SER A 156 -1.25 4.18 -16.85
C SER A 156 -1.32 4.71 -15.43
N ILE A 157 -1.17 3.83 -14.46
CA ILE A 157 -0.95 4.14 -13.06
C ILE A 157 0.49 3.77 -12.73
N GLU A 158 1.26 4.69 -12.17
CA GLU A 158 2.59 4.41 -11.63
C GLU A 158 2.49 4.27 -10.11
N PHE A 159 2.63 3.04 -9.63
CA PHE A 159 2.60 2.69 -8.23
C PHE A 159 4.00 2.65 -7.64
N LYS A 160 4.15 3.17 -6.42
CA LYS A 160 5.34 3.01 -5.59
C LYS A 160 4.92 2.51 -4.22
N GLY A 161 5.69 1.60 -3.66
CA GLY A 161 5.37 1.04 -2.37
C GLY A 161 6.47 0.17 -1.82
N LYS A 162 6.07 -0.68 -0.88
CA LYS A 162 6.97 -1.59 -0.18
C LYS A 162 6.39 -2.99 -0.11
N MET A 163 7.29 -3.96 -0.11
CA MET A 163 6.98 -5.34 0.29
C MET A 163 8.06 -5.87 1.22
N THR A 164 7.71 -6.88 2.01
CA THR A 164 8.68 -7.57 2.85
C THR A 164 9.76 -8.24 1.99
N ASP A 165 11.01 -8.09 2.39
CA ASP A 165 12.13 -8.75 1.75
C ASP A 165 12.47 -10.05 2.50
N PRO A 166 12.13 -11.23 1.95
CA PRO A 166 12.37 -12.50 2.64
C PRO A 166 13.87 -12.83 2.78
N SER A 167 14.75 -12.19 2.00
CA SER A 167 16.20 -12.39 2.11
C SER A 167 16.85 -11.57 3.22
N ARG A 168 16.14 -10.56 3.75
CA ARG A 168 16.62 -9.65 4.79
C ARG A 168 15.59 -9.59 5.94
N PRO A 169 15.69 -10.47 6.95
CA PRO A 169 14.71 -10.55 8.04
C PRO A 169 14.40 -9.20 8.69
N GLY A 170 13.10 -8.89 8.82
CA GLY A 170 12.61 -7.64 9.42
C GLY A 170 12.84 -6.39 8.57
N LYS A 171 13.14 -6.53 7.28
CA LYS A 171 13.32 -5.42 6.34
C LYS A 171 12.31 -5.51 5.20
N ASP A 172 11.95 -4.35 4.69
CA ASP A 172 11.21 -4.19 3.46
C ASP A 172 12.15 -3.78 2.31
N CYS A 173 11.69 -4.01 1.09
CA CYS A 173 12.25 -3.42 -0.12
C CYS A 173 11.25 -2.48 -0.78
N ASP A 174 11.78 -1.49 -1.49
CA ASP A 174 10.97 -0.62 -2.33
C ASP A 174 10.62 -1.35 -3.63
N VAL A 175 9.38 -1.16 -4.07
CA VAL A 175 8.84 -1.75 -5.30
C VAL A 175 8.13 -0.67 -6.10
N ARG A 176 8.13 -0.85 -7.42
CA ARG A 176 7.41 -0.01 -8.35
C ARG A 176 6.64 -0.87 -9.33
N GLU A 177 5.41 -0.47 -9.63
CA GLU A 177 4.56 -1.12 -10.62
C GLU A 177 4.05 -0.07 -11.60
N VAL A 178 3.98 -0.41 -12.89
CA VAL A 178 3.33 0.39 -13.92
C VAL A 178 2.21 -0.43 -14.51
N PHE A 179 0.96 0.00 -14.28
CA PHE A 179 -0.23 -0.66 -14.81
C PHE A 179 -0.82 0.18 -15.94
N THR A 180 -0.84 -0.35 -17.15
CA THR A 180 -1.24 0.35 -18.38
C THR A 180 -2.51 -0.23 -18.97
N PHE A 181 -3.50 0.63 -19.23
CA PHE A 181 -4.73 0.30 -19.92
C PHE A 181 -4.54 0.56 -21.43
N VAL A 182 -4.12 -0.48 -22.16
CA VAL A 182 -3.78 -0.38 -23.59
C VAL A 182 -5.06 -0.13 -24.42
N ASP A 183 -6.05 -0.98 -24.22
CA ASP A 183 -7.40 -0.88 -24.79
C ASP A 183 -8.41 -1.62 -23.90
N ASP A 184 -9.66 -1.75 -24.34
CA ASP A 184 -10.75 -2.37 -23.55
C ASP A 184 -10.54 -3.87 -23.29
N ASN A 185 -9.67 -4.52 -24.06
CA ASN A 185 -9.42 -5.97 -24.00
C ASN A 185 -7.95 -6.32 -23.73
N THR A 186 -7.08 -5.33 -23.54
CA THR A 186 -5.64 -5.53 -23.32
C THR A 186 -5.14 -4.61 -22.21
N GLN A 187 -4.46 -5.20 -21.23
CA GLN A 187 -3.78 -4.47 -20.17
C GLN A 187 -2.34 -4.98 -20.02
N LYS A 188 -1.45 -4.12 -19.54
CA LYS A 188 -0.06 -4.49 -19.27
C LYS A 188 0.31 -4.07 -17.86
N MET A 189 0.87 -4.98 -17.08
CA MET A 189 1.52 -4.67 -15.82
C MET A 189 3.02 -4.91 -15.95
N GLU A 190 3.81 -3.99 -15.42
CA GLU A 190 5.25 -4.13 -15.29
C GLU A 190 5.66 -3.88 -13.84
N MET A 191 6.41 -4.81 -13.24
CA MET A 191 6.91 -4.68 -11.88
C MET A 191 8.43 -4.53 -11.87
N TYR A 192 8.91 -3.70 -10.95
CA TYR A 192 10.31 -3.40 -10.74
C TYR A 192 10.65 -3.54 -9.26
N GLY A 193 11.82 -4.09 -9.00
CA GLY A 193 12.32 -4.32 -7.64
C GLY A 193 13.85 -4.41 -7.61
N PRO A 194 14.44 -4.50 -6.42
CA PRO A 194 15.89 -4.54 -6.27
C PRO A 194 16.45 -5.89 -6.73
N ASP A 195 17.53 -5.84 -7.49
CA ASP A 195 18.39 -6.98 -7.77
C ASP A 195 19.02 -7.48 -6.46
N SER A 196 18.87 -8.76 -6.15
CA SER A 196 19.31 -9.34 -4.87
C SER A 196 20.83 -9.29 -4.66
N LYS A 197 21.61 -9.16 -5.74
CA LYS A 197 23.09 -9.09 -5.70
C LYS A 197 23.58 -7.65 -5.59
N THR A 198 22.91 -6.71 -6.25
CA THR A 198 23.41 -5.33 -6.41
C THR A 198 22.55 -4.26 -5.72
N GLY A 199 21.32 -4.59 -5.34
CA GLY A 199 20.31 -3.67 -4.82
C GLY A 199 19.74 -2.68 -5.84
N LYS A 200 20.21 -2.72 -7.11
CA LYS A 200 19.72 -1.81 -8.16
C LYS A 200 18.35 -2.25 -8.65
N GLU A 201 17.47 -1.29 -8.92
CA GLU A 201 16.17 -1.59 -9.51
C GLU A 201 16.32 -2.20 -10.92
N PHE A 202 15.57 -3.25 -11.20
CA PHE A 202 15.39 -3.82 -12.54
C PHE A 202 13.96 -4.34 -12.69
N LYS A 203 13.55 -4.62 -13.93
CA LYS A 203 12.23 -5.19 -14.23
C LYS A 203 12.19 -6.66 -13.81
N THR A 204 11.35 -6.97 -12.84
CA THR A 204 11.20 -8.31 -12.26
C THR A 204 10.05 -9.08 -12.90
N MET A 205 9.02 -8.38 -13.38
CA MET A 205 7.83 -8.99 -13.94
C MET A 205 7.22 -8.14 -15.06
N GLU A 206 6.63 -8.81 -16.04
CA GLU A 206 5.66 -8.28 -16.98
C GLU A 206 4.47 -9.24 -17.06
N ILE A 207 3.26 -8.69 -17.10
CA ILE A 207 2.07 -9.46 -17.44
C ILE A 207 1.31 -8.73 -18.54
N ILE A 208 0.98 -9.46 -19.61
CA ILE A 208 0.03 -9.02 -20.62
C ILE A 208 -1.30 -9.71 -20.34
N PHE A 209 -2.30 -8.94 -19.94
CA PHE A 209 -3.65 -9.42 -19.72
C PHE A 209 -4.50 -9.24 -20.98
N LYS A 210 -5.29 -10.27 -21.31
CA LYS A 210 -6.26 -10.27 -22.40
C LYS A 210 -7.60 -10.87 -21.95
N ARG A 211 -8.71 -10.37 -22.50
CA ARG A 211 -10.06 -10.92 -22.27
C ARG A 211 -10.69 -11.47 -23.55
#